data_AF-A0A645D4P2-F1
#
_entry.id   AF-A0A645D4P2-F1
#
_cell.length_a   1.000
_cell.length_b   1.000
_cell.length_c   1.000
_cell.angle_alpha   90.00
_cell.angle_beta   90.00
_cell.angle_gamma   90.00
#
_symmetry.space_group_name_H-M   'P 1'
#
loop_
_entity.id
_entity.type
_entity.pdbx_description
1 polymer ?
#
loop_
_entity_poly.entity_id
_entity_poly.type
_entity_poly.pdbx_seq_one_letter_code
_entity_poly.pdbx_strand_id
1 'polypeptide(L)'
;MIHLGDGKADVEKVREDYPKMPIYNVPGNVDSNNTNEEWVKVCEIGGKRFVLVHGHLMINETKQPKQTDENRISARNTMLLLIDENNADILLHGHSHEAFMHRTKGLSGKVCWMMNPGCVSREKNVYANPTYGLLKFKKNGSLEWKMKEVQ
;
A
#
# COMPACT_ATOMS: atom_id res chain seq x y z
N MET A 1 -12.85 -0.28 1.36
CA MET A 1 -11.66 -1.16 1.54
C MET A 1 -10.53 -0.66 0.66
N ILE A 2 -9.28 -0.80 1.11
CA ILE A 2 -8.10 -0.58 0.28
C ILE A 2 -7.33 -1.90 0.18
N HIS A 3 -6.96 -2.33 -1.02
CA HIS A 3 -6.18 -3.56 -1.27
C HIS A 3 -4.94 -3.26 -2.12
N LEU A 4 -3.75 -3.58 -1.63
CA LEU A 4 -2.49 -3.11 -2.23
C LEU A 4 -1.88 -4.12 -3.22
N GLY A 5 -2.69 -4.92 -3.89
CA GLY A 5 -2.28 -5.94 -4.87
C GLY A 5 -2.01 -7.33 -4.31
N ASP A 6 -1.66 -8.26 -5.19
CA ASP A 6 -1.41 -9.69 -4.92
C ASP A 6 -2.63 -10.40 -4.32
N GLY A 7 -3.81 -10.13 -4.88
CA GLY A 7 -5.09 -10.66 -4.37
C GLY A 7 -6.29 -10.28 -5.22
N LYS A 8 -6.11 -10.10 -6.54
CA LYS A 8 -7.18 -9.68 -7.46
C LYS A 8 -8.45 -10.52 -7.34
N ALA A 9 -8.33 -11.85 -7.25
CA ALA A 9 -9.49 -12.73 -7.13
C ALA A 9 -10.30 -12.47 -5.84
N ASP A 10 -9.62 -12.20 -4.73
CA ASP A 10 -10.27 -11.86 -3.46
C ASP A 10 -10.97 -10.50 -3.54
N VAL A 11 -10.34 -9.52 -4.19
CA VAL A 11 -10.95 -8.20 -4.41
C VAL A 11 -12.22 -8.30 -5.24
N GLU A 12 -12.21 -9.07 -6.34
CA GLU A 12 -13.40 -9.26 -7.19
C GLU A 12 -14.52 -9.96 -6.42
N LYS A 13 -14.20 -10.99 -5.64
CA LYS A 13 -15.19 -11.64 -4.77
C LYS A 13 -15.80 -10.66 -3.76
N VAL A 14 -15.00 -9.78 -3.16
CA VAL A 14 -15.52 -8.75 -2.24
C VAL A 14 -16.39 -7.73 -2.97
N ARG A 15 -16.10 -7.41 -4.25
CA ARG A 15 -16.98 -6.56 -5.08
C ARG A 15 -18.33 -7.22 -5.32
N GLU A 16 -18.33 -8.52 -5.60
CA GLU A 16 -19.56 -9.31 -5.80
C GLU A 16 -20.39 -9.41 -4.52
N ASP A 17 -19.77 -9.76 -3.40
CA ASP A 17 -20.43 -9.94 -2.10
C ASP A 17 -20.91 -8.60 -1.50
N TYR A 18 -20.19 -7.50 -1.76
CA TYR A 18 -20.45 -6.18 -1.19
C TYR A 18 -20.47 -5.06 -2.24
N PRO A 19 -21.44 -5.04 -3.17
CA PRO A 19 -21.42 -4.16 -4.35
C PRO A 19 -21.52 -2.67 -4.03
N LYS A 20 -21.95 -2.31 -2.82
CA LYS A 20 -22.03 -0.91 -2.35
C LYS A 20 -20.78 -0.44 -1.60
N MET A 21 -19.86 -1.35 -1.26
CA MET A 21 -18.65 -0.98 -0.54
C MET A 21 -17.66 -0.32 -1.52
N PRO A 22 -17.16 0.89 -1.23
CA PRO A 22 -16.10 1.48 -2.06
C PRO A 22 -14.81 0.67 -1.88
N ILE A 23 -14.22 0.23 -2.99
CA ILE A 23 -12.97 -0.54 -3.01
C ILE A 23 -11.95 0.17 -3.89
N TYR A 24 -10.79 0.45 -3.30
CA TYR A 24 -9.62 0.97 -4.00
C TYR A 24 -8.54 -0.10 -3.99
N ASN A 25 -8.17 -0.60 -5.16
CA ASN A 25 -7.11 -1.58 -5.31
C ASN A 25 -6.07 -1.15 -6.34
N VAL A 26 -4.85 -1.63 -6.19
CA VAL A 26 -3.79 -1.55 -7.21
C VAL A 26 -3.30 -2.96 -7.50
N PRO A 27 -2.83 -3.25 -8.72
CA PRO A 27 -2.28 -4.55 -9.06
C PRO A 27 -0.90 -4.78 -8.43
N GLY A 28 -0.67 -6.00 -7.96
CA GLY A 28 0.62 -6.51 -7.51
C GLY A 28 1.33 -7.34 -8.57
N ASN A 29 2.53 -7.82 -8.28
CA ASN A 29 3.35 -8.53 -9.26
C ASN A 29 2.83 -9.94 -9.58
N VAL A 30 1.99 -10.54 -8.72
CA VAL A 30 1.36 -11.83 -9.04
C VAL A 30 -0.06 -11.69 -9.59
N ASP A 31 -0.61 -10.48 -9.61
CA ASP A 31 -1.89 -10.23 -10.27
C ASP A 31 -1.70 -10.35 -11.79
N SER A 32 -2.60 -11.07 -12.47
CA SER A 32 -2.52 -11.30 -13.91
C SER A 32 -2.25 -10.01 -14.70
N ASN A 33 -1.30 -10.05 -15.65
CA ASN A 33 -0.91 -8.91 -16.52
C ASN A 33 -2.09 -8.25 -17.29
N ASN A 34 -3.25 -8.90 -17.36
CA ASN A 34 -4.46 -8.32 -17.91
C ASN A 34 -5.29 -7.65 -16.80
N THR A 35 -4.88 -6.44 -16.42
CA THR A 35 -5.61 -5.59 -15.48
C THR A 35 -5.86 -4.22 -16.10
N ASN A 36 -7.08 -3.72 -15.99
CA ASN A 36 -7.43 -2.34 -16.37
C ASN A 36 -7.15 -1.36 -15.22
N GLU A 37 -6.55 -1.82 -14.12
CA GLU A 37 -6.27 -1.03 -12.94
C GLU A 37 -4.93 -0.28 -13.07
N GLU A 38 -4.90 0.95 -12.58
CA GLU A 38 -3.69 1.76 -12.54
C GLU A 38 -2.69 1.19 -11.52
N TRP A 39 -1.41 1.11 -11.90
CA TRP A 39 -0.31 0.67 -11.00
C TRP A 39 -0.06 1.64 -9.84
N VAL A 40 -0.34 2.93 -10.06
CA VAL A 40 -0.34 3.99 -9.05
C VAL A 40 -1.74 4.58 -9.03
N LYS A 41 -2.44 4.46 -7.90
CA LYS A 41 -3.80 5.00 -7.76
C LYS A 41 -3.80 6.14 -6.76
N VAL A 42 -4.41 7.25 -7.14
CA VAL A 42 -4.61 8.41 -6.27
C VAL A 42 -6.09 8.53 -5.94
N CYS A 43 -6.42 8.62 -4.65
CA CYS A 43 -7.80 8.83 -4.22
C CYS A 43 -7.89 9.80 -3.05
N GLU A 44 -9.06 10.42 -2.89
CA GLU A 44 -9.34 11.30 -1.76
C GLU A 44 -10.38 10.66 -0.85
N ILE A 45 -10.02 10.52 0.44
CA ILE A 45 -10.89 9.91 1.45
C ILE A 45 -10.83 10.80 2.70
N GLY A 46 -11.98 11.30 3.14
CA GLY A 46 -12.06 12.13 4.36
C GLY A 46 -11.20 13.40 4.31
N GLY A 47 -11.07 14.03 3.14
CA GLY A 47 -10.24 15.23 2.93
C GLY A 47 -8.74 14.96 3.07
N LYS A 48 -8.31 13.73 2.79
CA LYS A 48 -6.90 13.32 2.73
C LYS A 48 -6.61 12.68 1.39
N ARG A 49 -5.46 13.02 0.83
CA ARG A 49 -5.00 12.50 -0.46
C ARG A 49 -4.13 11.27 -0.25
N PHE A 50 -4.61 10.14 -0.74
CA PHE A 50 -3.95 8.84 -0.69
C PHE A 50 -3.26 8.53 -2.01
N VAL A 51 -2.04 8.01 -1.92
CA VAL A 51 -1.35 7.36 -3.03
C VAL A 51 -1.21 5.89 -2.70
N LEU A 52 -1.66 5.03 -3.60
CA LEU A 52 -1.63 3.58 -3.45
C LEU A 52 -0.71 3.00 -4.52
N VAL A 53 0.21 2.12 -4.11
CA VAL A 53 1.08 1.36 -5.00
C VAL A 53 1.29 -0.04 -4.44
N HIS A 54 1.59 -1.05 -5.26
CA HIS A 54 1.98 -2.34 -4.68
C HIS A 54 3.42 -2.29 -4.15
N GLY A 55 4.37 -1.80 -4.96
CA GLY A 55 5.76 -1.60 -4.55
C GLY A 55 6.81 -2.34 -5.39
N HIS A 56 6.44 -3.37 -6.14
CA HIS A 56 7.37 -4.13 -7.00
C HIS A 56 7.98 -3.27 -8.12
N LEU A 57 7.21 -2.33 -8.69
CA LEU A 57 7.71 -1.40 -9.71
C LEU A 57 8.71 -0.36 -9.18
N MET A 58 8.93 -0.31 -7.87
CA MET A 58 9.80 0.68 -7.23
C MET A 58 11.23 0.13 -7.03
N ILE A 59 11.43 -1.16 -7.27
CA ILE A 59 12.72 -1.85 -7.21
C ILE A 59 13.26 -2.13 -8.62
N ASN A 60 14.58 -2.26 -8.76
CA ASN A 60 15.18 -2.58 -10.05
C ASN A 60 15.11 -4.09 -10.31
N GLU A 61 14.24 -4.51 -11.24
CA GLU A 61 13.93 -5.91 -11.53
C GLU A 61 15.07 -6.70 -12.22
N THR A 62 16.15 -6.03 -12.64
CA THR A 62 17.26 -6.66 -13.41
C THR A 62 18.17 -7.56 -12.57
N LYS A 63 18.04 -7.55 -11.24
CA LYS A 63 18.77 -8.44 -10.33
C LYS A 63 17.75 -9.28 -9.56
N GLN A 64 17.94 -10.60 -9.50
CA GLN A 64 17.13 -11.51 -8.68
C GLN A 64 16.82 -10.95 -7.26
N PRO A 65 15.69 -11.35 -6.66
CA PRO A 65 14.86 -10.55 -5.74
C PRO A 65 15.37 -10.56 -4.30
N LYS A 66 16.66 -10.33 -4.08
CA LYS A 66 17.14 -10.02 -2.73
C LYS A 66 16.86 -8.55 -2.47
N GLN A 67 16.26 -8.27 -1.31
CA GLN A 67 16.20 -6.91 -0.77
C GLN A 67 17.64 -6.43 -0.52
N THR A 68 18.27 -5.86 -1.54
CA THR A 68 19.55 -5.16 -1.40
C THR A 68 19.28 -3.76 -0.86
N ASP A 69 20.28 -3.17 -0.22
CA ASP A 69 20.19 -1.77 0.20
C ASP A 69 19.94 -0.84 -1.00
N GLU A 70 20.51 -1.15 -2.18
CA GLU A 70 20.24 -0.45 -3.44
C GLU A 70 18.74 -0.45 -3.79
N ASN A 71 18.09 -1.62 -3.74
CA ASN A 71 16.67 -1.76 -4.05
C ASN A 71 15.80 -1.02 -3.02
N ARG A 72 16.16 -1.07 -1.74
CA ARG A 72 15.45 -0.33 -0.68
C ARG A 72 15.57 1.19 -0.86
N ILE A 73 16.76 1.67 -1.22
CA ILE A 73 17.00 3.09 -1.51
C ILE A 73 16.21 3.52 -2.76
N SER A 74 16.26 2.74 -3.84
CA SER A 74 15.47 2.99 -5.05
C SER A 74 13.98 3.09 -4.73
N ALA A 75 13.44 2.10 -4.03
CA ALA A 75 12.02 2.07 -3.69
C ALA A 75 11.61 3.27 -2.85
N ARG A 76 12.42 3.61 -1.84
CA ARG A 76 12.21 4.79 -1.01
C ARG A 76 12.23 6.07 -1.85
N ASN A 77 13.21 6.25 -2.74
CA ASN A 77 13.31 7.45 -3.56
C ASN A 77 12.10 7.62 -4.48
N THR A 78 11.65 6.54 -5.13
CA THR A 78 10.44 6.59 -5.97
C THR A 78 9.20 6.89 -5.14
N MET A 79 9.07 6.31 -3.94
CA MET A 79 7.97 6.65 -3.04
C MET A 79 8.00 8.11 -2.56
N LEU A 80 9.18 8.69 -2.33
CA LEU A 80 9.30 10.12 -2.01
C LEU A 80 8.86 11.00 -3.18
N LEU A 81 9.25 10.65 -4.41
CA LEU A 81 8.80 11.35 -5.61
C LEU A 81 7.27 11.29 -5.77
N LEU A 82 6.68 10.10 -5.58
CA LEU A 82 5.23 9.91 -5.62
C LEU A 82 4.49 10.77 -4.59
N ILE A 83 5.08 10.95 -3.40
CA ILE A 83 4.51 11.83 -2.37
C ILE A 83 4.43 13.27 -2.87
N ASP A 84 5.48 13.79 -3.50
CA ASP A 84 5.53 15.17 -3.98
C ASP A 84 4.66 15.39 -5.21
N GLU A 85 4.82 14.55 -6.23
CA GLU A 85 4.08 14.66 -7.50
C GLU A 85 2.57 14.63 -7.28
N ASN A 86 2.13 13.86 -6.29
CA ASN A 86 0.71 13.69 -5.99
C ASN A 86 0.27 14.49 -4.78
N ASN A 87 1.13 15.32 -4.17
CA ASN A 87 0.81 16.06 -2.94
C ASN A 87 0.18 15.15 -1.87
N ALA A 88 0.75 13.96 -1.67
CA ALA A 88 0.16 12.91 -0.86
C ALA A 88 0.19 13.25 0.64
N ASP A 89 -0.93 13.03 1.33
CA ASP A 89 -0.96 13.04 2.79
C ASP A 89 -0.58 11.66 3.34
N ILE A 90 -0.92 10.61 2.59
CA ILE A 90 -0.72 9.20 2.95
C ILE A 90 -0.28 8.42 1.71
N LEU A 91 0.81 7.68 1.83
CA LEU A 91 1.26 6.69 0.84
C LEU A 91 1.12 5.29 1.44
N LEU A 92 0.36 4.43 0.76
CA LEU A 92 0.17 3.04 1.14
C LEU A 92 0.86 2.13 0.12
N HIS A 93 1.65 1.18 0.60
CA HIS A 93 2.26 0.17 -0.25
C HIS A 93 2.25 -1.24 0.35
N GLY A 94 2.44 -2.25 -0.50
CA GLY A 94 2.55 -3.66 -0.13
C GLY A 94 3.92 -4.25 -0.47
N HIS A 95 3.92 -5.42 -1.12
CA HIS A 95 5.06 -6.16 -1.64
C HIS A 95 6.01 -6.78 -0.60
N SER A 96 6.49 -6.02 0.38
CA SER A 96 7.47 -6.56 1.35
C SER A 96 6.87 -7.51 2.39
N HIS A 97 5.54 -7.50 2.54
CA HIS A 97 4.78 -8.20 3.59
C HIS A 97 5.18 -7.82 5.03
N GLU A 98 6.02 -6.80 5.19
CA GLU A 98 6.47 -6.29 6.48
C GLU A 98 5.56 -5.13 6.90
N ALA A 99 4.75 -5.37 7.93
CA ALA A 99 3.92 -4.35 8.53
C ALA A 99 4.75 -3.21 9.11
N PHE A 100 4.54 -1.98 8.64
CA PHE A 100 5.15 -0.81 9.26
C PHE A 100 4.34 0.47 9.02
N MET A 101 4.65 1.48 9.82
CA MET A 101 4.13 2.83 9.67
C MET A 101 5.24 3.82 10.02
N HIS A 102 5.48 4.76 9.13
CA HIS A 102 6.51 5.78 9.32
C HIS A 102 6.02 7.15 8.86
N ARG A 103 6.34 8.20 9.63
CA ARG A 103 6.09 9.58 9.21
C ARG A 103 7.32 10.07 8.48
N THR A 104 7.16 10.41 7.21
CA THR A 104 8.25 10.89 6.34
C THR A 104 7.96 12.32 5.86
N LYS A 105 8.94 12.90 5.18
CA LYS A 105 8.76 14.10 4.37
C LYS A 105 9.10 13.78 2.92
N GLY A 106 8.28 14.25 1.99
CA GLY A 106 8.64 14.31 0.58
C GLY A 106 9.84 15.24 0.35
N LEU A 107 10.37 15.23 -0.87
CA LEU A 107 11.44 16.10 -1.34
C LEU A 107 11.06 17.59 -1.24
N SER A 108 9.78 17.93 -1.39
CA SER A 108 9.25 19.30 -1.17
C SER A 108 9.18 19.70 0.31
N GLY A 109 9.43 18.77 1.24
CA GLY A 109 9.27 18.95 2.68
C GLY A 109 7.85 18.66 3.19
N LYS A 110 6.88 18.34 2.31
CA LYS A 110 5.54 17.94 2.72
C LYS A 110 5.59 16.70 3.62
N VAL A 111 4.94 16.79 4.77
CA VAL A 111 4.79 15.65 5.68
C VAL A 111 3.78 14.67 5.11
N CYS A 112 4.14 13.38 5.09
CA CYS A 112 3.29 12.29 4.65
C CYS A 112 3.45 11.08 5.58
N TRP A 113 2.38 10.31 5.74
CA TRP A 113 2.47 8.99 6.35
C TRP A 113 2.71 7.92 5.29
N MET A 114 3.77 7.14 5.47
CA MET A 114 4.07 5.97 4.64
C MET A 114 3.74 4.69 5.43
N MET A 115 2.99 3.78 4.82
CA MET A 115 2.50 2.59 5.52
C MET A 115 2.50 1.36 4.63
N ASN A 116 2.81 0.22 5.25
CA ASN A 116 2.55 -1.11 4.71
C ASN A 116 1.71 -1.91 5.71
N PRO A 117 0.52 -2.41 5.32
CA PRO A 117 -0.35 -3.17 6.22
C PRO A 117 0.14 -4.59 6.50
N GLY A 118 1.25 -5.02 5.91
CA GLY A 118 1.74 -6.39 5.98
C GLY A 118 1.00 -7.30 4.99
N CYS A 119 0.86 -8.56 5.35
CA CYS A 119 0.16 -9.57 4.55
C CYS A 119 -0.93 -10.24 5.39
N VAL A 120 -2.13 -10.42 4.82
CA VAL A 120 -3.26 -11.10 5.48
C VAL A 120 -3.19 -12.62 5.35
N SER A 121 -2.35 -13.15 4.45
CA SER A 121 -2.20 -14.58 4.23
C SER A 121 -1.41 -15.26 5.36
N ARG A 122 -1.84 -16.47 5.72
CA ARG A 122 -1.16 -17.35 6.68
C ARG A 122 -0.20 -18.29 5.96
N GLU A 123 0.69 -17.75 5.12
CA GLU A 123 1.83 -18.55 4.65
C GLU A 123 2.75 -18.86 5.82
N LYS A 124 2.45 -19.97 6.49
CA LYS A 124 3.20 -20.46 7.64
C LYS A 124 4.66 -20.58 7.23
N ASN A 125 5.53 -19.94 8.03
CA ASN A 125 7.00 -19.98 7.96
C ASN A 125 7.70 -19.00 7.01
N VAL A 126 7.00 -18.06 6.36
CA VAL A 126 7.66 -17.06 5.49
C VAL A 126 7.59 -15.64 6.06
N TYR A 127 6.48 -15.27 6.69
CA TYR A 127 6.23 -13.90 7.18
C TYR A 127 5.79 -13.88 8.65
N ALA A 128 5.85 -12.69 9.27
CA ALA A 128 5.33 -12.45 10.63
C ALA A 128 3.82 -12.76 10.71
N ASN A 129 3.21 -12.63 11.91
CA ASN A 129 1.77 -12.82 12.09
C ASN A 129 0.98 -12.05 11.01
N PRO A 130 -0.05 -12.67 10.40
CA PRO A 130 -0.82 -12.03 9.34
C PRO A 130 -1.46 -10.75 9.88
N THR A 131 -1.32 -9.66 9.14
CA THR A 131 -1.72 -8.32 9.59
C THR A 131 -2.51 -7.56 8.53
N TYR A 132 -3.29 -6.60 9.01
CA TYR A 132 -3.94 -5.57 8.20
C TYR A 132 -3.95 -4.23 8.92
N GLY A 133 -4.18 -3.16 8.15
CA GLY A 133 -4.27 -1.80 8.65
C GLY A 133 -5.71 -1.33 8.85
N LEU A 134 -5.93 -0.56 9.91
CA LEU A 134 -7.21 0.11 10.18
C LEU A 134 -6.99 1.63 10.32
N LEU A 135 -7.55 2.40 9.39
CA LEU A 135 -7.63 3.87 9.44
C LEU A 135 -8.97 4.28 10.04
N LYS A 136 -8.93 5.17 11.04
CA LYS A 136 -10.12 5.81 11.58
C LYS A 136 -9.94 7.31 11.58
N PHE A 137 -10.79 8.01 10.83
CA PHE A 137 -10.91 9.46 10.92
C PHE A 137 -11.56 9.84 12.25
N LYS A 138 -10.91 10.72 13.00
CA LYS A 138 -11.45 11.32 14.22
C LYS A 138 -12.27 12.56 13.87
N LYS A 139 -13.19 12.94 14.77
CA LYS A 139 -14.04 14.14 14.61
C LYS A 139 -13.24 15.44 14.44
N ASN A 140 -12.03 15.51 14.99
CA ASN A 140 -11.13 16.66 14.86
C ASN A 140 -10.28 16.63 13.56
N GLY A 141 -10.58 15.73 12.62
CA GLY A 141 -9.88 15.62 11.34
C GLY A 141 -8.54 14.89 11.39
N SER A 142 -8.08 14.44 12.57
CA SER A 142 -6.89 13.60 12.67
C SER A 142 -7.20 12.14 12.32
N LEU A 143 -6.15 11.39 11.96
CA LEU A 143 -6.25 9.98 11.64
C LEU A 143 -5.67 9.15 12.79
N GLU A 144 -6.41 8.14 13.20
CA GLU A 144 -5.90 7.03 14.01
C GLU A 144 -5.59 5.86 13.09
N TRP A 145 -4.39 5.30 13.23
CA TRP A 145 -4.01 4.06 12.58
C TRP A 145 -3.79 2.96 13.61
N LYS A 146 -4.19 1.74 13.26
CA LYS A 146 -3.86 0.52 14.01
C LYS A 146 -3.47 -0.58 13.05
N MET A 147 -2.35 -1.24 13.36
CA MET A 147 -2.05 -2.57 12.83
C MET A 147 -2.82 -3.60 13.65
N LYS A 148 -3.43 -4.56 12.97
CA LYS A 148 -4.26 -5.61 13.57
C LYS A 148 -3.78 -6.96 13.04
N GLU A 149 -3.67 -7.95 13.92
CA GLU A 149 -3.45 -9.33 13.50
C GLU A 149 -4.77 -9.97 13.03
N VAL A 150 -4.66 -10.90 12.07
CA VAL A 150 -5.80 -11.70 11.58
C VAL A 150 -6.05 -12.85 12.57
N GLN A 151 -7.14 -12.74 13.33
CA GLN A 151 -7.60 -13.75 14.31
C GLN A 151 -8.12 -15.01 13.62
#